data_AF-A0A3P2ADH1-F1
#
_entry.id   AF-A0A3P2ADH1-F1
#
_cell.length_a   1.000
_cell.length_b   1.000
_cell.length_c   1.000
_cell.angle_alpha   90.00
_cell.angle_beta   90.00
_cell.angle_gamma   90.00
#
_symmetry.space_group_name_H-M   'P 1'
#
loop_
_entity.id
_entity.type
_entity.pdbx_description
1 polymer ?
#
loop_
_entity_poly.entity_id
_entity_poly.type
_entity_poly.pdbx_seq_one_letter_code
_entity_poly.pdbx_strand_id
1 'polypeptide(L)'
;MNKRLTAMLLALMMMAATASACTTADVKETAKEQEYLTKIEYSNLTDDKTQKEVKKLMTDAGISAERQKRFFEDVKFYNEGVKRENLTSDGFEIIDLGTTKYDVFSLQTEWMEKHPDFNGHNCRITSFGLYGDLIEIDKNAPKREDWILADLISIEESPFVNAEEAELEQFKVLFSAIPTEKTKDVDIHVKKVQTDWRDRDIKFKNNNKVSLITVFFHENLTEQDNVFIGHVGLLLTKSENELYFVEKVSYQEPYQVIKFQNRTQLNDYLMNKYDIEWGQPTAKPFIMENNQLLQGYRPNPNNTGDQ
;
A
#
# COMPACT_ATOMS: atom_id res chain seq x y z
N MET A 1 -11.63 82.27 -54.27
CA MET A 1 -11.36 82.20 -55.73
C MET A 1 -11.31 80.71 -56.10
N ASN A 2 -12.28 80.22 -56.90
CA ASN A 2 -12.22 79.08 -57.87
C ASN A 2 -11.43 77.79 -57.50
N LYS A 3 -11.85 76.53 -57.68
CA LYS A 3 -12.83 75.76 -58.48
C LYS A 3 -12.84 74.35 -57.83
N ARG A 4 -13.97 73.68 -57.59
CA ARG A 4 -14.61 72.64 -58.45
C ARG A 4 -13.69 71.51 -58.98
N LEU A 5 -14.19 70.27 -58.77
CA LEU A 5 -13.91 68.97 -59.44
C LEU A 5 -12.62 68.24 -58.99
N THR A 6 -12.57 66.93 -58.69
CA THR A 6 -13.40 65.77 -59.11
C THR A 6 -13.23 64.59 -58.13
N ALA A 7 -14.20 63.67 -58.17
CA ALA A 7 -14.36 62.34 -57.54
C ALA A 7 -13.07 61.46 -57.55
N MET A 8 -12.90 60.34 -56.84
CA MET A 8 -13.80 59.29 -56.33
C MET A 8 -12.87 58.26 -55.64
N LEU A 9 -13.17 57.76 -54.44
CA LEU A 9 -13.30 56.32 -54.13
C LEU A 9 -13.40 56.06 -52.61
N LEU A 10 -14.41 55.24 -52.29
CA LEU A 10 -14.80 54.65 -51.02
C LEU A 10 -13.64 54.01 -50.22
N ALA A 11 -13.68 54.16 -48.89
CA ALA A 11 -13.94 53.03 -47.99
C ALA A 11 -14.35 53.54 -46.59
N LEU A 12 -15.44 52.95 -46.10
CA LEU A 12 -16.16 53.26 -44.86
C LEU A 12 -15.26 53.22 -43.60
N MET A 13 -15.39 54.26 -42.77
CA MET A 13 -15.25 54.14 -41.32
C MET A 13 -16.37 53.27 -40.76
N MET A 14 -16.05 52.33 -39.89
CA MET A 14 -16.83 52.07 -38.69
C MET A 14 -15.88 51.75 -37.54
N MET A 15 -15.79 52.68 -36.60
CA MET A 15 -15.39 52.39 -35.22
C MET A 15 -16.47 51.51 -34.60
N ALA A 16 -16.05 50.38 -34.04
CA ALA A 16 -16.77 49.70 -32.99
C ALA A 16 -15.76 49.36 -31.89
N ALA A 17 -15.89 50.04 -30.76
CA ALA A 17 -15.25 49.63 -29.52
C ALA A 17 -15.96 48.36 -29.03
N THR A 18 -15.20 47.30 -28.78
CA THR A 18 -15.70 46.14 -28.04
C THR A 18 -14.68 45.71 -27.00
N ALA A 19 -15.18 45.61 -25.77
CA ALA A 19 -14.50 45.25 -24.55
C ALA A 19 -13.65 43.98 -24.68
N SER A 20 -12.41 44.05 -24.21
CA SER A 20 -11.57 42.88 -23.97
C SER A 20 -12.09 42.15 -22.74
N ALA A 21 -12.91 41.12 -22.96
CA ALA A 21 -13.16 40.10 -21.95
C ALA A 21 -11.86 39.29 -21.77
N CYS A 22 -11.23 39.42 -20.59
CA CYS A 22 -10.25 38.45 -20.12
C CYS A 22 -10.98 37.12 -19.90
N THR A 23 -10.92 36.22 -20.88
CA THR A 23 -11.19 34.80 -20.65
C THR A 23 -9.97 34.20 -19.96
N THR A 24 -10.14 33.90 -18.67
CA THR A 24 -9.32 32.94 -17.95
C THR A 24 -9.45 31.60 -18.68
N ALA A 25 -8.45 31.27 -19.49
CA ALA A 25 -8.27 29.92 -19.98
C ALA A 25 -7.92 29.05 -18.77
N ASP A 26 -8.90 28.27 -18.31
CA ASP A 26 -8.67 27.08 -17.50
C ASP A 26 -7.72 26.17 -18.27
N VAL A 27 -6.42 26.26 -17.96
CA VAL A 27 -5.46 25.23 -18.31
C VAL A 27 -5.79 24.05 -17.41
N LYS A 28 -6.74 23.21 -17.83
CA LYS A 28 -6.77 21.82 -17.40
C LYS A 28 -5.49 21.19 -17.91
N GLU A 29 -4.48 21.18 -17.06
CA GLU A 29 -3.33 20.31 -17.19
C GLU A 29 -3.90 18.88 -17.17
N THR A 30 -4.13 18.31 -18.36
CA THR A 30 -4.46 16.90 -18.51
C THR A 30 -3.25 16.12 -18.02
N ALA A 31 -3.27 15.70 -16.76
CA ALA A 31 -2.33 14.74 -16.21
C ALA A 31 -2.27 13.57 -17.20
N LYS A 32 -1.09 13.37 -17.82
CA LYS A 32 -0.89 12.28 -18.76
C LYS A 32 -1.18 10.98 -18.02
N GLU A 33 -2.12 10.19 -18.52
CA GLU A 33 -2.50 8.92 -17.90
C GLU A 33 -1.25 8.07 -17.73
N GLN A 34 -0.98 7.65 -16.50
CA GLN A 34 0.24 6.95 -16.17
C GLN A 34 0.18 5.52 -16.69
N GLU A 35 1.22 5.10 -17.43
CA GLU A 35 1.32 3.74 -17.97
C GLU A 35 1.28 2.69 -16.84
N TYR A 36 0.73 1.52 -17.16
CA TYR A 36 0.67 0.39 -16.24
C TYR A 36 2.07 -0.15 -15.96
N LEU A 37 2.38 -0.43 -14.70
CA LEU A 37 3.66 -0.99 -14.29
C LEU A 37 3.88 -2.37 -14.94
N THR A 38 5.04 -2.58 -15.54
CA THR A 38 5.41 -3.85 -16.19
C THR A 38 6.58 -4.56 -15.53
N LYS A 39 7.36 -3.84 -14.72
CA LYS A 39 8.53 -4.36 -14.00
C LYS A 39 8.62 -3.75 -12.62
N ILE A 40 9.22 -4.50 -11.69
CA ILE A 40 9.54 -4.02 -10.34
C ILE A 40 11.03 -4.13 -10.09
N GLU A 41 11.56 -3.21 -9.28
CA GLU A 41 12.90 -3.29 -8.71
C GLU A 41 12.76 -3.67 -7.23
N TYR A 42 13.27 -4.83 -6.83
CA TYR A 42 13.05 -5.39 -5.49
C TYR A 42 14.29 -6.05 -4.90
N SER A 43 14.26 -6.26 -3.57
CA SER A 43 15.26 -7.04 -2.84
C SER A 43 14.59 -7.88 -1.76
N ASN A 44 15.10 -9.09 -1.53
CA ASN A 44 14.75 -10.00 -0.44
C ASN A 44 15.58 -9.77 0.84
N LEU A 45 16.28 -8.63 0.95
CA LEU A 45 17.02 -8.21 2.15
C LEU A 45 18.05 -9.27 2.63
N THR A 46 18.64 -10.04 1.73
CA THR A 46 19.63 -11.06 2.12
C THR A 46 21.05 -10.49 2.30
N ASP A 47 21.26 -9.22 1.91
CA ASP A 47 22.54 -8.53 1.95
C ASP A 47 22.56 -7.32 2.90
N ASP A 48 23.70 -7.08 3.53
CA ASP A 48 23.91 -6.00 4.49
C ASP A 48 23.74 -4.60 3.89
N LYS A 49 24.03 -4.42 2.60
CA LYS A 49 24.02 -3.10 1.96
C LYS A 49 22.59 -2.60 1.83
N THR A 50 21.69 -3.45 1.33
CA THR A 50 20.26 -3.15 1.25
C THR A 50 19.66 -2.97 2.64
N GLN A 51 19.99 -3.85 3.59
CA GLN A 51 19.50 -3.72 4.96
C GLN A 51 19.93 -2.38 5.60
N LYS A 52 21.18 -1.92 5.40
CA LYS A 52 21.65 -0.61 5.86
C LYS A 52 20.91 0.56 5.22
N GLU A 53 20.63 0.47 3.92
CA GLU A 53 19.84 1.49 3.21
C GLU A 53 18.42 1.58 3.78
N VAL A 54 17.72 0.45 3.91
CA VAL A 54 16.37 0.39 4.48
C VAL A 54 16.35 0.86 5.93
N LYS A 55 17.32 0.45 6.74
CA LYS A 55 17.46 0.91 8.13
C LYS A 55 17.59 2.43 8.24
N LYS A 56 18.35 3.04 7.32
CA LYS A 56 18.47 4.50 7.26
C LYS A 56 17.12 5.14 6.94
N LEU A 57 16.38 4.62 5.96
CA LEU A 57 15.05 5.11 5.61
C LEU A 57 14.06 5.00 6.77
N MET A 58 14.07 3.88 7.49
CA MET A 58 13.26 3.69 8.69
C MET A 58 13.61 4.72 9.77
N THR A 59 14.90 5.00 9.98
CA THR A 59 15.37 6.01 10.93
C THR A 59 14.92 7.41 10.52
N ASP A 60 15.09 7.79 9.25
CA ASP A 60 14.66 9.08 8.72
C ASP A 60 13.13 9.25 8.80
N ALA A 61 12.38 8.14 8.77
CA ALA A 61 10.94 8.09 8.93
C ALA A 61 10.46 8.03 10.39
N GLY A 62 11.37 8.03 11.36
CA GLY A 62 11.03 8.06 12.79
C GLY A 62 10.60 6.71 13.38
N ILE A 63 10.84 5.59 12.69
CA ILE A 63 10.64 4.26 13.28
C ILE A 63 11.70 4.06 14.38
N SER A 64 11.28 3.59 15.56
CA SER A 64 12.18 3.45 16.71
C SER A 64 13.29 2.43 16.46
N ALA A 65 14.47 2.68 17.03
CA ALA A 65 15.63 1.80 16.88
C ALA A 65 15.34 0.37 17.39
N GLU A 66 14.46 0.24 18.38
CA GLU A 66 14.02 -1.04 18.91
C GLU A 66 13.18 -1.83 17.89
N ARG A 67 12.16 -1.21 17.29
CA ARG A 67 11.36 -1.86 16.23
C ARG A 67 12.18 -2.20 15.00
N GLN A 68 13.10 -1.32 14.60
CA GLN A 68 14.05 -1.64 13.53
C GLN A 68 14.91 -2.87 13.88
N LYS A 69 15.41 -2.95 15.12
CA LYS A 69 16.21 -4.09 15.57
C LYS A 69 15.41 -5.39 15.47
N ARG A 70 14.18 -5.41 16.00
CA ARG A 70 13.28 -6.58 15.92
C ARG A 70 13.06 -7.02 14.47
N PHE A 71 12.75 -6.07 13.58
CA PHE A 71 12.57 -6.37 12.15
C PHE A 71 13.80 -7.01 11.49
N PHE A 72 15.00 -6.48 11.72
CA PHE A 72 16.21 -7.08 11.12
C PHE A 72 16.61 -8.41 11.77
N GLU A 73 16.23 -8.63 13.04
CA GLU A 73 16.34 -9.94 13.69
C GLU A 73 15.40 -10.96 13.02
N ASP A 74 14.16 -10.58 12.71
CA ASP A 74 13.21 -11.40 11.96
C ASP A 74 13.68 -11.71 10.53
N VAL A 75 14.23 -10.71 9.82
CA VAL A 75 14.83 -10.88 8.48
C VAL A 75 15.98 -11.87 8.54
N LYS A 76 16.88 -11.72 9.51
CA LYS A 76 18.01 -12.63 9.71
C LYS A 76 17.52 -14.04 10.01
N PHE A 77 16.58 -14.19 10.93
CA PHE A 77 16.03 -15.47 11.33
C PHE A 77 15.38 -16.22 10.16
N TYR A 78 14.58 -15.52 9.35
CA TYR A 78 14.02 -16.09 8.13
C TYR A 78 15.10 -16.53 7.14
N ASN A 79 16.09 -15.67 6.88
CA ASN A 79 17.18 -15.95 5.95
C ASN A 79 18.10 -17.11 6.39
N GLU A 80 18.21 -17.36 7.70
CA GLU A 80 18.90 -18.54 8.26
C GLU A 80 18.02 -19.81 8.20
N GLY A 81 16.69 -19.63 8.15
CA GLY A 81 15.67 -20.67 8.06
C GLY A 81 15.58 -21.35 6.68
N VAL A 82 15.83 -20.62 5.59
CA VAL A 82 15.63 -21.13 4.21
C VAL A 82 16.92 -21.16 3.37
N LYS A 83 16.91 -21.87 2.24
CA LYS A 83 17.96 -21.74 1.23
C LYS A 83 17.74 -20.47 0.42
N ARG A 84 18.85 -19.77 0.15
CA ARG A 84 18.83 -18.41 -0.45
C ARG A 84 19.16 -18.40 -1.95
N GLU A 85 19.23 -19.56 -2.60
CA GLU A 85 19.73 -19.71 -3.98
C GLU A 85 18.96 -18.88 -5.01
N ASN A 86 17.65 -18.68 -4.79
CA ASN A 86 16.78 -17.91 -5.68
C ASN A 86 16.32 -16.57 -5.10
N LEU A 87 16.84 -16.19 -3.93
CA LEU A 87 16.61 -14.88 -3.34
C LEU A 87 17.63 -13.87 -3.90
N THR A 88 17.26 -12.60 -3.99
CA THR A 88 18.21 -11.57 -4.42
C THR A 88 19.40 -11.53 -3.45
N SER A 89 20.63 -11.57 -3.97
CA SER A 89 21.84 -11.75 -3.14
C SER A 89 22.77 -10.53 -3.06
N ASP A 90 22.58 -9.53 -3.93
CA ASP A 90 23.33 -8.26 -3.88
C ASP A 90 22.44 -7.10 -4.34
N GLY A 91 21.91 -6.33 -3.40
CA GLY A 91 21.17 -5.13 -3.72
C GLY A 91 19.75 -5.41 -4.21
N PHE A 92 19.36 -4.62 -5.22
CA PHE A 92 18.06 -4.71 -5.86
C PHE A 92 18.18 -5.34 -7.25
N GLU A 93 17.18 -6.12 -7.64
CA GLU A 93 17.06 -6.75 -8.95
C GLU A 93 15.77 -6.31 -9.64
N ILE A 94 15.78 -6.28 -10.97
CA ILE A 94 14.61 -5.94 -11.78
C ILE A 94 13.99 -7.22 -12.34
N ILE A 95 12.69 -7.42 -12.11
CA ILE A 95 11.91 -8.54 -12.66
C ILE A 95 10.62 -8.03 -13.31
N ASP A 96 10.03 -8.87 -14.16
CA ASP A 96 8.72 -8.59 -14.74
C ASP A 96 7.62 -8.68 -13.67
N LEU A 97 6.65 -7.79 -13.73
CA LEU A 97 5.54 -7.75 -12.78
C LEU A 97 4.77 -9.07 -12.79
N GLY A 98 4.45 -9.60 -11.61
CA GLY A 98 3.75 -10.87 -11.45
C GLY A 98 4.65 -12.11 -11.50
N THR A 99 5.97 -11.94 -11.67
CA THR A 99 6.92 -13.06 -11.62
C THR A 99 7.54 -13.21 -10.23
N THR A 100 7.90 -14.45 -9.88
CA THR A 100 8.60 -14.78 -8.63
C THR A 100 9.74 -15.75 -8.95
N LYS A 101 10.94 -15.48 -8.44
CA LYS A 101 12.15 -16.31 -8.72
C LYS A 101 12.25 -17.56 -7.86
N TYR A 102 11.62 -17.54 -6.69
CA TYR A 102 11.68 -18.61 -5.70
C TYR A 102 10.38 -19.42 -5.67
N ASP A 103 10.49 -20.68 -5.28
CA ASP A 103 9.34 -21.56 -5.07
C ASP A 103 8.84 -21.46 -3.62
N VAL A 104 7.64 -20.92 -3.44
CA VAL A 104 7.07 -20.65 -2.11
C VAL A 104 6.89 -21.93 -1.29
N PHE A 105 6.52 -23.04 -1.93
CA PHE A 105 6.32 -24.33 -1.27
C PHE A 105 7.65 -24.93 -0.78
N SER A 106 8.72 -24.78 -1.56
CA SER A 106 10.06 -25.20 -1.17
C SER A 106 10.55 -24.37 0.02
N LEU A 107 10.39 -23.04 -0.01
CA LEU A 107 10.75 -22.17 1.12
C LEU A 107 9.96 -22.54 2.39
N GLN A 108 8.66 -22.81 2.26
CA GLN A 108 7.83 -23.26 3.38
C GLN A 108 8.31 -24.60 3.94
N THR A 109 8.61 -25.55 3.07
CA THR A 109 9.10 -26.88 3.48
C THR A 109 10.40 -26.74 4.27
N GLU A 110 11.37 -25.99 3.73
CA GLU A 110 12.65 -25.74 4.40
C GLU A 110 12.49 -25.02 5.74
N TRP A 111 11.57 -24.04 5.79
CA TRP A 111 11.24 -23.33 7.01
C TRP A 111 10.70 -24.28 8.08
N MET A 112 9.72 -25.11 7.73
CA MET A 112 9.06 -26.01 8.68
C MET A 112 9.94 -27.18 9.11
N GLU A 113 10.90 -27.60 8.28
CA GLU A 113 11.94 -28.56 8.69
C GLU A 113 12.82 -28.02 9.83
N LYS A 114 13.10 -26.71 9.84
CA LYS A 114 13.93 -26.08 10.88
C LYS A 114 13.14 -25.53 12.07
N HIS A 115 11.90 -25.13 11.84
CA HIS A 115 11.05 -24.44 12.82
C HIS A 115 9.65 -25.05 12.87
N PRO A 116 9.50 -26.35 13.21
CA PRO A 116 8.24 -27.09 13.07
C PRO A 116 7.07 -26.51 13.88
N ASP A 117 7.36 -25.81 14.97
CA ASP A 117 6.38 -25.26 15.90
C ASP A 117 6.16 -23.74 15.72
N PHE A 118 6.65 -23.14 14.62
CA PHE A 118 6.49 -21.71 14.38
C PHE A 118 6.34 -21.39 12.89
N ASN A 119 5.17 -20.87 12.52
CA ASN A 119 4.85 -20.50 11.14
C ASN A 119 5.64 -19.28 10.61
N GLY A 120 6.36 -18.55 11.47
CA GLY A 120 6.96 -17.27 11.12
C GLY A 120 5.98 -16.11 11.31
N HIS A 121 6.41 -14.88 10.98
CA HIS A 121 5.55 -13.70 10.96
C HIS A 121 5.04 -13.40 9.53
N ASN A 122 3.83 -12.84 9.44
CA ASN A 122 3.19 -12.43 8.19
C ASN A 122 3.18 -10.89 8.01
N CYS A 123 2.42 -10.42 7.01
CA CYS A 123 2.25 -9.00 6.70
C CYS A 123 1.80 -8.15 7.89
N ARG A 124 0.77 -8.59 8.64
CA ARG A 124 0.16 -7.85 9.76
C ARG A 124 1.14 -7.72 10.92
N ILE A 125 1.71 -8.85 11.36
CA ILE A 125 2.67 -8.88 12.47
C ILE A 125 3.90 -8.03 12.13
N THR A 126 4.45 -8.19 10.93
CA THR A 126 5.62 -7.42 10.48
C THR A 126 5.35 -5.92 10.42
N SER A 127 4.23 -5.53 9.80
CA SER A 127 3.91 -4.11 9.59
C SER A 127 3.60 -3.40 10.90
N PHE A 128 2.84 -4.05 11.79
CA PHE A 128 2.56 -3.50 13.12
C PHE A 128 3.81 -3.47 14.00
N GLY A 129 4.62 -4.53 13.95
CA GLY A 129 5.92 -4.59 14.64
C GLY A 129 6.86 -3.44 14.27
N LEU A 130 6.80 -2.95 13.03
CA LEU A 130 7.55 -1.77 12.59
C LEU A 130 6.84 -0.44 12.90
N TYR A 131 5.52 -0.36 12.72
CA TYR A 131 4.78 0.91 12.69
C TYR A 131 4.06 1.27 13.99
N GLY A 132 3.99 0.35 14.97
CA GLY A 132 3.17 0.49 16.18
C GLY A 132 3.38 1.78 16.97
N ASP A 133 4.62 2.32 17.03
CA ASP A 133 4.90 3.58 17.76
C ASP A 133 4.34 4.83 17.03
N LEU A 134 4.02 4.68 15.75
CA LEU A 134 3.54 5.73 14.85
C LEU A 134 2.03 5.67 14.63
N ILE A 135 1.32 4.83 15.38
CA ILE A 135 -0.14 4.76 15.38
C ILE A 135 -0.66 4.86 16.81
N GLU A 136 -1.69 5.68 17.02
CA GLU A 136 -2.44 5.71 18.28
C GLU A 136 -3.69 4.88 18.10
N ILE A 137 -3.93 3.96 19.03
CA ILE A 137 -5.07 3.06 19.03
C ILE A 137 -5.56 2.95 20.47
N ASP A 138 -6.85 3.16 20.71
CA ASP A 138 -7.47 2.80 21.98
C ASP A 138 -7.52 1.27 22.08
N LYS A 139 -6.67 0.71 22.94
CA LYS A 139 -6.58 -0.73 23.19
C LYS A 139 -7.89 -1.36 23.70
N ASN A 140 -8.84 -0.55 24.19
CA ASN A 140 -10.13 -1.02 24.69
C ASN A 140 -11.25 -0.91 23.64
N ALA A 141 -10.96 -0.37 22.45
CA ALA A 141 -11.94 -0.27 21.39
C ALA A 141 -12.49 -1.65 20.98
N PRO A 142 -13.71 -1.71 20.40
CA PRO A 142 -14.27 -2.96 19.92
C PRO A 142 -13.33 -3.69 18.94
N LYS A 143 -13.17 -4.99 19.12
CA LYS A 143 -12.30 -5.87 18.33
C LYS A 143 -12.96 -7.21 18.01
N ARG A 144 -12.49 -7.86 16.96
CA ARG A 144 -12.94 -9.12 16.37
C ARG A 144 -11.74 -10.04 16.13
N GLU A 145 -11.46 -10.88 17.12
CA GLU A 145 -10.29 -11.77 17.12
C GLU A 145 -10.46 -12.96 16.16
N ASP A 146 -11.69 -13.28 15.77
CA ASP A 146 -12.03 -14.38 14.86
C ASP A 146 -11.35 -14.28 13.48
N TRP A 147 -10.97 -13.06 13.06
CA TRP A 147 -10.34 -12.78 11.77
C TRP A 147 -8.80 -12.83 11.77
N ILE A 148 -8.21 -12.92 12.95
CA ILE A 148 -6.76 -12.82 13.15
C ILE A 148 -6.21 -13.97 13.99
N LEU A 149 -6.97 -15.05 14.17
CA LEU A 149 -6.56 -16.17 15.02
C LEU A 149 -5.20 -16.76 14.60
N ALA A 150 -4.94 -16.89 13.29
CA ALA A 150 -3.65 -17.35 12.79
C ALA A 150 -2.50 -16.39 13.16
N ASP A 151 -2.76 -15.08 13.15
CA ASP A 151 -1.78 -14.08 13.61
C ASP A 151 -1.49 -14.25 15.11
N LEU A 152 -2.54 -14.42 15.92
CA LEU A 152 -2.42 -14.56 17.37
C LEU A 152 -1.64 -15.82 17.77
N ILE A 153 -1.90 -16.94 17.09
CA ILE A 153 -1.14 -18.19 17.27
C ILE A 153 0.34 -17.97 16.93
N SER A 154 0.63 -17.34 15.78
CA SER A 154 2.00 -17.02 15.38
C SER A 154 2.71 -16.10 16.38
N ILE A 155 2.02 -15.09 16.92
CA ILE A 155 2.58 -14.21 17.96
C ILE A 155 2.90 -15.00 19.23
N GLU A 156 2.01 -15.90 19.66
CA GLU A 156 2.20 -16.73 20.85
C GLU A 156 3.36 -17.72 20.69
N GLU A 157 3.53 -18.30 19.50
CA GLU A 157 4.61 -19.24 19.16
C GLU A 157 5.95 -18.55 18.86
N SER A 158 5.96 -17.21 18.73
CA SER A 158 7.14 -16.47 18.31
C SER A 158 8.27 -16.51 19.35
N PRO A 159 9.50 -16.91 18.96
CA PRO A 159 10.64 -16.87 19.86
C PRO A 159 11.22 -15.45 20.07
N PHE A 160 10.75 -14.44 19.32
CA PHE A 160 11.27 -13.07 19.35
C PHE A 160 10.28 -12.04 19.88
N VAL A 161 8.97 -12.31 19.79
CA VAL A 161 7.93 -11.37 20.17
C VAL A 161 7.49 -11.64 21.60
N ASN A 162 8.01 -10.83 22.53
CA ASN A 162 7.36 -10.61 23.82
C ASN A 162 6.54 -9.32 23.72
N ALA A 163 5.44 -9.36 22.96
CA ALA A 163 4.57 -8.20 22.84
C ALA A 163 4.00 -7.86 24.22
N GLU A 164 4.07 -6.58 24.61
CA GLU A 164 3.34 -6.12 25.78
C GLU A 164 1.84 -6.33 25.55
N GLU A 165 1.09 -6.66 26.61
CA GLU A 165 -0.36 -6.86 26.53
C GLU A 165 -1.06 -5.67 25.83
N ALA A 166 -0.60 -4.44 26.09
CA ALA A 166 -1.12 -3.25 25.44
C ALA A 166 -0.87 -3.24 23.92
N GLU A 167 0.31 -3.67 23.45
CA GLU A 167 0.65 -3.76 22.04
C GLU A 167 -0.22 -4.82 21.33
N LEU A 168 -0.45 -5.97 21.99
CA LEU A 168 -1.31 -7.02 21.47
C LEU A 168 -2.77 -6.58 21.34
N GLU A 169 -3.29 -5.84 22.32
CA GLU A 169 -4.66 -5.32 22.27
C GLU A 169 -4.84 -4.27 21.15
N GLN A 170 -3.84 -3.41 20.94
CA GLN A 170 -3.84 -2.48 19.81
C GLN A 170 -3.77 -3.20 18.46
N PHE A 171 -2.94 -4.25 18.35
CA PHE A 171 -2.88 -5.11 17.16
C PHE A 171 -4.27 -5.67 16.82
N LYS A 172 -4.94 -6.24 17.83
CA LYS A 172 -6.29 -6.81 17.66
C LYS A 172 -7.29 -5.76 17.17
N VAL A 173 -7.26 -4.55 17.72
CA VAL A 173 -8.16 -3.45 17.31
C VAL A 173 -7.93 -3.03 15.85
N LEU A 174 -6.68 -2.89 15.42
CA LEU A 174 -6.34 -2.45 14.06
C LEU A 174 -6.77 -3.45 12.97
N PHE A 175 -6.52 -4.74 13.20
CA PHE A 175 -6.75 -5.79 12.19
C PHE A 175 -8.11 -6.47 12.29
N SER A 176 -8.99 -5.98 13.16
CA SER A 176 -10.35 -6.44 13.27
C SER A 176 -11.16 -6.13 12.01
N ALA A 177 -11.90 -7.12 11.50
CA ALA A 177 -12.81 -6.94 10.38
C ALA A 177 -13.92 -5.93 10.68
N ILE A 178 -14.44 -5.31 9.63
CA ILE A 178 -15.37 -4.19 9.70
C ILE A 178 -16.66 -4.58 8.95
N PRO A 179 -17.80 -4.68 9.65
CA PRO A 179 -19.09 -4.95 9.01
C PRO A 179 -19.45 -3.89 7.95
N THR A 180 -19.86 -4.32 6.76
CA THR A 180 -20.14 -3.45 5.62
C THR A 180 -21.46 -3.76 4.91
N GLU A 181 -21.86 -2.91 3.97
CA GLU A 181 -23.03 -3.12 3.11
C GLU A 181 -22.74 -4.13 1.99
N LYS A 182 -23.77 -4.87 1.55
CA LYS A 182 -23.72 -5.82 0.43
C LYS A 182 -23.72 -5.10 -0.92
N THR A 183 -22.59 -4.51 -1.26
CA THR A 183 -22.42 -3.71 -2.48
C THR A 183 -21.05 -3.96 -3.10
N LYS A 184 -20.91 -3.65 -4.39
CA LYS A 184 -19.62 -3.65 -5.08
C LYS A 184 -18.93 -2.27 -5.08
N ASP A 185 -19.59 -1.27 -4.52
CA ASP A 185 -19.12 0.11 -4.50
C ASP A 185 -17.99 0.29 -3.47
N VAL A 186 -16.76 0.42 -3.97
CA VAL A 186 -15.56 0.65 -3.17
C VAL A 186 -15.66 1.92 -2.32
N ASP A 187 -16.33 2.98 -2.80
CA ASP A 187 -16.42 4.23 -2.03
C ASP A 187 -17.28 4.06 -0.77
N ILE A 188 -18.28 3.18 -0.80
CA ILE A 188 -19.06 2.82 0.39
C ILE A 188 -18.17 2.10 1.40
N HIS A 189 -17.36 1.15 0.95
CA HIS A 189 -16.42 0.42 1.79
C HIS A 189 -15.34 1.33 2.40
N VAL A 190 -14.75 2.23 1.62
CA VAL A 190 -13.78 3.22 2.11
C VAL A 190 -14.37 4.08 3.22
N LYS A 191 -15.58 4.62 3.02
CA LYS A 191 -16.27 5.42 4.05
C LYS A 191 -16.57 4.61 5.31
N LYS A 192 -16.90 3.33 5.15
CA LYS A 192 -17.12 2.42 6.28
C LYS A 192 -15.83 2.22 7.08
N VAL A 193 -14.70 1.95 6.43
CA VAL A 193 -13.38 1.85 7.09
C VAL A 193 -13.03 3.14 7.81
N GLN A 194 -13.16 4.30 7.14
CA GLN A 194 -12.87 5.60 7.73
C GLN A 194 -13.70 5.90 8.97
N THR A 195 -14.99 5.56 8.93
CA THR A 195 -15.90 5.71 10.07
C THR A 195 -15.49 4.79 11.21
N ASP A 196 -15.29 3.51 10.94
CA ASP A 196 -14.92 2.52 11.96
C ASP A 196 -13.60 2.87 12.64
N TRP A 197 -12.56 3.20 11.87
CA TRP A 197 -11.26 3.58 12.43
C TRP A 197 -11.32 4.88 13.24
N ARG A 198 -12.12 5.86 12.82
CA ARG A 198 -12.37 7.07 13.63
C ARG A 198 -13.06 6.72 14.95
N ASP A 199 -14.06 5.85 14.91
CA ASP A 199 -14.85 5.47 16.08
C ASP A 199 -14.03 4.60 17.07
N ARG A 200 -12.99 3.88 16.57
CA ARG A 200 -11.98 3.17 17.37
C ARG A 200 -10.78 4.03 17.79
N ASP A 201 -10.85 5.35 17.57
CA ASP A 201 -9.81 6.34 17.85
C ASP A 201 -8.43 6.01 17.23
N ILE A 202 -8.42 5.42 16.04
CA ILE A 202 -7.19 5.09 15.31
C ILE A 202 -6.63 6.34 14.64
N LYS A 203 -5.43 6.77 15.03
CA LYS A 203 -4.76 7.96 14.50
C LYS A 203 -3.34 7.65 14.03
N PHE A 204 -3.01 8.10 12.83
CA PHE A 204 -1.70 7.89 12.22
C PHE A 204 -0.79 9.09 12.47
N LYS A 205 0.45 8.83 12.90
CA LYS A 205 1.49 9.84 13.11
C LYS A 205 2.47 9.84 11.94
N ASN A 206 3.10 10.99 11.71
CA ASN A 206 4.21 11.16 10.76
C ASN A 206 3.91 10.75 9.30
N ASN A 207 2.75 11.16 8.79
CA ASN A 207 2.20 10.76 7.49
C ASN A 207 3.02 11.18 6.25
N ASN A 208 4.13 11.91 6.41
CA ASN A 208 4.91 12.44 5.29
C ASN A 208 6.12 11.56 4.90
N LYS A 209 6.59 10.70 5.82
CA LYS A 209 7.81 9.89 5.63
C LYS A 209 7.57 8.40 5.69
N VAL A 210 6.51 7.96 6.36
CA VAL A 210 6.07 6.58 6.39
C VAL A 210 4.56 6.52 6.43
N SER A 211 3.99 5.55 5.71
CA SER A 211 2.57 5.28 5.72
C SER A 211 2.32 3.77 5.83
N LEU A 212 1.24 3.39 6.52
CA LEU A 212 0.70 2.04 6.49
C LEU A 212 -0.10 1.87 5.20
N ILE A 213 0.24 0.90 4.36
CA ILE A 213 -0.50 0.57 3.14
C ILE A 213 -1.29 -0.69 3.38
N THR A 214 -2.61 -0.62 3.31
CA THR A 214 -3.51 -1.74 3.58
C THR A 214 -4.34 -2.07 2.35
N VAL A 215 -4.33 -3.34 1.94
CA VAL A 215 -5.24 -3.89 0.94
C VAL A 215 -6.42 -4.52 1.65
N PHE A 216 -7.61 -3.96 1.42
CA PHE A 216 -8.86 -4.47 1.94
C PHE A 216 -9.52 -5.42 0.95
N PHE A 217 -10.07 -6.51 1.48
CA PHE A 217 -10.92 -7.45 0.76
C PHE A 217 -12.34 -7.35 1.29
N HIS A 218 -13.31 -7.66 0.43
CA HIS A 218 -14.72 -7.76 0.78
C HIS A 218 -15.13 -9.24 0.83
N GLU A 219 -15.63 -9.68 1.98
CA GLU A 219 -16.11 -11.04 2.25
C GLU A 219 -17.63 -11.06 2.48
N ASN A 220 -18.29 -12.12 1.98
CA ASN A 220 -19.74 -12.30 2.01
C ASN A 220 -20.22 -13.72 2.37
N LEU A 221 -19.38 -14.53 3.02
CA LEU A 221 -19.67 -15.90 3.45
C LEU A 221 -20.55 -15.94 4.72
N THR A 222 -20.70 -14.81 5.42
CA THR A 222 -21.60 -14.67 6.57
C THR A 222 -22.86 -13.86 6.22
N GLU A 223 -23.87 -13.84 7.10
CA GLU A 223 -25.09 -13.04 6.87
C GLU A 223 -24.78 -11.54 6.72
N GLN A 224 -23.75 -11.07 7.41
CA GLN A 224 -23.29 -9.69 7.44
C GLN A 224 -21.94 -9.60 6.75
N ASP A 225 -21.90 -9.03 5.54
CA ASP A 225 -20.67 -8.84 4.78
C ASP A 225 -19.64 -8.01 5.57
N ASN A 226 -18.35 -8.28 5.35
CA ASN A 226 -17.25 -7.62 6.05
C ASN A 226 -16.19 -7.13 5.07
N VAL A 227 -15.53 -6.03 5.41
CA VAL A 227 -14.21 -5.72 4.85
C VAL A 227 -13.12 -6.01 5.88
N PHE A 228 -12.01 -6.56 5.42
CA PHE A 228 -10.88 -6.91 6.28
C PHE A 228 -9.56 -6.65 5.57
N ILE A 229 -8.50 -6.42 6.34
CA ILE A 229 -7.15 -6.21 5.80
C ILE A 229 -6.56 -7.57 5.42
N GLY A 230 -6.52 -7.88 4.12
CA GLY A 230 -5.91 -9.12 3.65
C GLY A 230 -4.42 -8.98 3.34
N HIS A 231 -3.93 -7.75 3.12
CA HIS A 231 -2.50 -7.47 3.05
C HIS A 231 -2.14 -6.11 3.63
N VAL A 232 -0.93 -5.98 4.17
CA VAL A 232 -0.40 -4.74 4.70
C VAL A 232 1.12 -4.66 4.60
N GLY A 233 1.63 -3.46 4.33
CA GLY A 233 3.07 -3.16 4.33
C GLY A 233 3.33 -1.71 4.67
N LEU A 234 4.61 -1.31 4.74
CA LEU A 234 5.01 0.06 5.02
C LEU A 234 5.62 0.75 3.81
N LEU A 235 5.11 1.93 3.48
CA LEU A 235 5.66 2.78 2.44
C LEU A 235 6.57 3.83 3.05
N LEU A 236 7.89 3.68 2.88
CA LEU A 236 8.89 4.67 3.26
C LEU A 236 9.09 5.67 2.11
N THR A 237 8.93 6.97 2.39
CA THR A 237 9.07 8.05 1.40
C THR A 237 10.44 8.69 1.53
N LYS A 238 11.37 8.35 0.62
CA LYS A 238 12.70 8.96 0.57
C LYS A 238 12.62 10.35 -0.05
N SER A 239 11.95 10.46 -1.20
CA SER A 239 11.62 11.72 -1.89
C SER A 239 10.28 11.58 -2.63
N GLU A 240 9.79 12.66 -3.26
CA GLU A 240 8.50 12.65 -3.98
C GLU A 240 8.41 11.53 -5.03
N ASN A 241 9.53 11.22 -5.69
CA ASN A 241 9.61 10.24 -6.76
C ASN A 241 10.39 8.97 -6.37
N GLU A 242 10.60 8.73 -5.07
CA GLU A 242 11.39 7.59 -4.62
C GLU A 242 10.80 7.01 -3.33
N LEU A 243 10.07 5.92 -3.50
CA LEU A 243 9.32 5.23 -2.47
C LEU A 243 9.85 3.81 -2.29
N TYR A 244 9.89 3.33 -1.05
CA TYR A 244 10.32 1.98 -0.70
C TYR A 244 9.20 1.30 0.05
N PHE A 245 8.62 0.27 -0.54
CA PHE A 245 7.57 -0.54 0.07
C PHE A 245 8.20 -1.75 0.75
N VAL A 246 8.22 -1.75 2.08
CA VAL A 246 8.70 -2.84 2.92
C VAL A 246 7.52 -3.75 3.23
N GLU A 247 7.63 -5.03 2.90
CA GLU A 247 6.55 -5.98 3.13
C GLU A 247 7.04 -7.40 3.45
N LYS A 248 6.11 -8.15 4.02
CA LYS A 248 6.16 -9.60 4.17
C LYS A 248 4.89 -10.12 3.53
N VAL A 249 4.97 -10.77 2.37
CA VAL A 249 3.77 -11.11 1.57
C VAL A 249 2.87 -12.13 2.28
N SER A 250 3.48 -13.14 2.88
CA SER A 250 2.82 -14.25 3.58
C SER A 250 3.79 -14.81 4.62
N TYR A 251 3.40 -15.84 5.38
CA TYR A 251 4.29 -16.51 6.33
C TYR A 251 5.52 -17.14 5.65
N GLN A 252 5.29 -17.72 4.48
CA GLN A 252 6.26 -18.54 3.75
C GLN A 252 7.24 -17.73 2.92
N GLU A 253 6.86 -16.53 2.49
CA GLU A 253 7.64 -15.72 1.55
C GLU A 253 8.71 -14.87 2.25
N PRO A 254 9.82 -14.54 1.59
CA PRO A 254 10.86 -13.69 2.17
C PRO A 254 10.35 -12.29 2.51
N TYR A 255 11.00 -11.66 3.50
CA TYR A 255 10.90 -10.22 3.67
C TYR A 255 11.44 -9.53 2.43
N GLN A 256 10.77 -8.47 1.99
CA GLN A 256 11.19 -7.77 0.79
C GLN A 256 10.99 -6.26 0.88
N VAL A 257 11.74 -5.57 0.02
CA VAL A 257 11.59 -4.15 -0.23
C VAL A 257 11.51 -3.90 -1.74
N ILE A 258 10.50 -3.15 -2.18
CA ILE A 258 10.25 -2.80 -3.59
C ILE A 258 10.37 -1.29 -3.74
N LYS A 259 11.02 -0.84 -4.81
CA LYS A 259 11.09 0.57 -5.16
C LYS A 259 9.99 0.97 -6.11
N PHE A 260 9.38 2.13 -5.84
CA PHE A 260 8.40 2.77 -6.71
C PHE A 260 8.72 4.23 -6.92
N GLN A 261 8.41 4.73 -8.12
CA GLN A 261 8.51 6.16 -8.44
C GLN A 261 7.30 6.94 -7.91
N ASN A 262 6.15 6.30 -7.71
CA ASN A 262 4.95 6.94 -7.19
C ASN A 262 3.93 5.89 -6.72
N ARG A 263 2.84 6.38 -6.12
CA ARG A 263 1.77 5.56 -5.54
C ARG A 263 0.96 4.78 -6.59
N THR A 264 0.89 5.26 -7.83
CA THR A 264 0.26 4.51 -8.92
C THR A 264 1.02 3.22 -9.24
N GLN A 265 2.37 3.24 -9.20
CA GLN A 265 3.15 2.01 -9.39
C GLN A 265 2.95 1.02 -8.24
N LEU A 266 2.89 1.53 -7.00
CA LEU A 266 2.51 0.72 -5.83
C LEU A 266 1.12 0.10 -6.00
N ASN A 267 0.14 0.89 -6.47
CA ASN A 267 -1.20 0.39 -6.78
C ASN A 267 -1.14 -0.74 -7.80
N ASP A 268 -0.46 -0.54 -8.93
CA ASP A 268 -0.38 -1.54 -9.99
C ASP A 268 0.25 -2.84 -9.48
N TYR A 269 1.29 -2.75 -8.67
CA TYR A 269 1.91 -3.89 -8.01
C TYR A 269 0.93 -4.68 -7.14
N LEU A 270 0.24 -3.99 -6.23
CA LEU A 270 -0.70 -4.62 -5.30
C LEU A 270 -1.95 -5.15 -6.01
N MET A 271 -2.52 -4.39 -6.96
CA MET A 271 -3.70 -4.83 -7.70
C MET A 271 -3.39 -5.95 -8.69
N ASN A 272 -2.18 -6.02 -9.25
CA ASN A 272 -1.73 -7.18 -10.01
C ASN A 272 -1.74 -8.47 -9.15
N LYS A 273 -1.41 -8.34 -7.87
CA LYS A 273 -1.33 -9.46 -6.92
C LYS A 273 -2.70 -9.86 -6.35
N TYR A 274 -3.59 -8.89 -6.11
CA TYR A 274 -4.80 -9.11 -5.31
C TYR A 274 -6.12 -8.93 -6.08
N ASP A 275 -6.19 -8.07 -7.10
CA ASP A 275 -7.37 -7.93 -7.96
C ASP A 275 -7.26 -8.88 -9.17
N ILE A 276 -7.40 -10.18 -8.89
CA ILE A 276 -7.22 -11.27 -9.86
C ILE A 276 -8.46 -12.15 -10.05
N GLU A 277 -9.48 -12.00 -9.20
CA GLU A 277 -10.70 -12.80 -9.26
C GLU A 277 -11.75 -12.14 -10.18
N TRP A 278 -12.54 -12.98 -10.86
CA TRP A 278 -13.44 -12.58 -11.94
C TRP A 278 -14.89 -12.83 -11.52
N GLY A 279 -15.78 -11.87 -11.77
CA GLY A 279 -17.23 -12.05 -11.57
C GLY A 279 -17.67 -12.28 -10.12
N GLN A 280 -16.84 -11.93 -9.14
CA GLN A 280 -17.18 -12.10 -7.73
C GLN A 280 -18.41 -11.27 -7.34
N PRO A 281 -19.27 -11.74 -6.41
CA PRO A 281 -20.39 -10.96 -5.91
C PRO A 281 -19.95 -9.79 -5.00
N THR A 282 -18.70 -9.82 -4.55
CA THR A 282 -18.08 -8.82 -3.66
C THR A 282 -17.43 -7.68 -4.46
N ALA A 283 -17.07 -6.61 -3.75
CA ALA A 283 -16.31 -5.51 -4.33
C ALA A 283 -14.88 -5.95 -4.66
N LYS A 284 -14.28 -5.31 -5.67
CA LYS A 284 -12.85 -5.45 -5.93
C LYS A 284 -12.04 -5.00 -4.70
N PRO A 285 -10.83 -5.56 -4.50
CA PRO A 285 -9.93 -5.06 -3.46
C PRO A 285 -9.65 -3.57 -3.62
N PHE A 286 -9.44 -2.89 -2.50
CA PHE A 286 -9.07 -1.48 -2.48
C PHE A 286 -7.92 -1.22 -1.54
N ILE A 287 -7.14 -0.17 -1.84
CA ILE A 287 -5.89 0.12 -1.15
C ILE A 287 -6.05 1.44 -0.40
N MET A 288 -5.75 1.42 0.89
CA MET A 288 -5.68 2.63 1.70
C MET A 288 -4.23 2.93 2.08
N GLU A 289 -3.88 4.22 2.05
CA GLU A 289 -2.69 4.78 2.67
C GLU A 289 -3.11 5.46 3.97
N ASN A 290 -2.74 4.85 5.09
CA ASN A 290 -3.31 5.17 6.40
C ASN A 290 -4.85 5.14 6.29
N ASN A 291 -5.53 6.21 6.70
CA ASN A 291 -6.99 6.32 6.69
C ASN A 291 -7.58 6.90 5.38
N GLN A 292 -6.80 7.04 4.31
CA GLN A 292 -7.26 7.58 3.03
C GLN A 292 -7.17 6.52 1.93
N LEU A 293 -8.07 6.58 0.95
CA LEU A 293 -7.90 5.81 -0.28
C LEU A 293 -6.55 6.21 -0.92
N LEU A 294 -5.78 5.23 -1.39
CA LEU A 294 -4.48 5.45 -2.00
C LEU A 294 -4.60 6.42 -3.17
N GLN A 295 -3.76 7.45 -3.19
CA GLN A 295 -3.71 8.36 -4.33
C GLN A 295 -3.30 7.60 -5.60
N GLY A 296 -4.09 7.74 -6.66
CA GLY A 296 -3.88 6.99 -7.89
C GLY A 296 -4.41 5.56 -7.83
N TYR A 297 -5.27 5.23 -6.85
CA TYR A 297 -5.99 3.96 -6.83
C TYR A 297 -6.69 3.72 -8.15
N ARG A 298 -6.47 2.53 -8.72
CA ARG A 298 -7.17 2.03 -9.90
C ARG A 298 -7.27 0.50 -9.85
N PRO A 299 -8.38 -0.09 -10.32
CA PRO A 299 -8.47 -1.54 -10.52
C PRO A 299 -7.33 -2.09 -11.39
N ASN A 300 -7.08 -3.39 -11.30
CA ASN A 300 -6.16 -4.06 -12.20
C ASN A 300 -6.74 -4.01 -13.64
N PRO A 301 -6.12 -3.29 -14.59
CA PRO A 301 -6.64 -3.18 -15.95
C PRO A 301 -6.62 -4.52 -16.70
N ASN A 302 -5.82 -5.49 -16.23
CA ASN A 302 -5.78 -6.84 -16.80
C ASN A 302 -6.86 -7.76 -16.21
N ASN A 303 -7.59 -7.32 -15.18
CA ASN A 303 -8.74 -8.03 -14.64
C ASN A 303 -10.04 -7.51 -15.30
N THR A 304 -10.26 -7.92 -16.55
CA THR A 304 -11.37 -7.48 -17.41
C THR A 304 -12.68 -8.25 -17.18
N GLY A 305 -12.86 -8.93 -16.05
CA GLY A 305 -13.94 -9.90 -15.85
C GLY A 305 -15.35 -9.37 -15.68
N ASP A 306 -15.48 -8.05 -15.66
CA ASP A 306 -16.75 -7.33 -15.59
C ASP A 306 -17.10 -6.64 -16.93
N GLN A 307 -16.42 -6.97 -18.05
CA GLN A 307 -16.85 -6.57 -19.41
C GLN A 307 -17.83 -7.56 -20.03
#